data_AF-A0A9X8UMH1-F1
#
_entry.id   AF-A0A9X8UMH1-F1
#
_cell.length_a   1.000
_cell.length_b   1.000
_cell.length_c   1.000
_cell.angle_alpha   90.00
_cell.angle_beta   90.00
_cell.angle_gamma   90.00
#
_symmetry.space_group_name_H-M   'P 1'
#
loop_
_entity.id
_entity.type
_entity.pdbx_description
1 polymer ?
#
loop_
_entity_poly.entity_id
_entity_poly.type
_entity_poly.pdbx_seq_one_letter_code
_entity_poly.pdbx_strand_id
1 'polypeptide(L)'
;MKRLLFALLACCVLALPCRAEAAGPSPGLLVPIIPDARTGHYQITVSDAETITAASVTRSVERTGITTKTDVFVEYPLDVEHPRTYYVTVTAIPEADRVGLETSTSKTSPVATGCCPGVEGAFILGSGSAADPYQVYTPAQLGHVQQHLDAQFAQKRDITLTGTWTPLGTLTGVYDGGGYSIGGLNSTTGGLFASLSGATVKNMRLTSPTVGGMYYVGGIANVMTGATVADCSVTGANVSGSGSDVLSTGGIGGLVINTRFERCTVTGTIGGTAQVQLHQGGIAGHNTSSVYIGCLSSVQFSGSAVYAIYTGGVSGATENNASPITLQNCHWTNPAHAVGRAAEYGGNFTPNTGDSFGNSQVPSIDGLS
;
A
#
# COMPACT_ATOMS: atom_id res chain seq x y z
N MET A 1 17.21 7.08 -54.90
CA MET A 1 16.75 6.00 -54.00
C MET A 1 16.53 6.61 -52.62
N LYS A 2 15.29 6.63 -52.13
CA LYS A 2 15.00 7.10 -50.76
C LYS A 2 15.55 6.08 -49.75
N ARG A 3 16.22 6.54 -48.70
CA ARG A 3 16.73 5.66 -47.64
C ARG A 3 15.66 5.50 -46.55
N LEU A 4 15.52 4.29 -46.00
CA LEU A 4 14.65 4.05 -44.86
C LEU A 4 15.34 4.48 -43.55
N LEU A 5 14.56 5.08 -42.67
CA LEU A 5 14.88 5.32 -41.25
C LEU A 5 14.66 4.03 -40.45
N PHE A 6 15.33 3.87 -39.31
CA PHE A 6 15.07 2.77 -38.39
C PHE A 6 14.21 3.24 -37.21
N ALA A 7 13.09 2.55 -36.98
CA ALA A 7 12.31 2.67 -35.74
C ALA A 7 12.58 1.42 -34.88
N LEU A 8 13.46 1.52 -33.89
CA LEU A 8 13.74 0.43 -32.95
C LEU A 8 13.05 0.66 -31.61
N LEU A 9 12.07 -0.20 -31.31
CA LEU A 9 11.51 -0.38 -29.98
C LEU A 9 12.27 -1.50 -29.26
N ALA A 10 12.77 -1.23 -28.04
CA ALA A 10 13.20 -2.28 -27.12
C ALA A 10 11.97 -2.95 -26.50
N CYS A 11 11.93 -4.28 -26.44
CA CYS A 11 10.80 -5.11 -25.99
C CYS A 11 10.35 -4.95 -24.52
N CYS A 12 10.68 -3.86 -23.83
CA CYS A 12 10.23 -3.61 -22.46
C CYS A 12 9.51 -2.27 -22.39
N VAL A 13 8.25 -2.23 -22.87
CA VAL A 13 7.34 -1.13 -22.55
C VAL A 13 6.89 -1.36 -21.10
N LEU A 14 7.31 -0.46 -20.21
CA LEU A 14 6.87 -0.45 -18.82
C LEU A 14 5.71 0.53 -18.71
N ALA A 15 4.62 0.12 -18.08
CA ALA A 15 3.52 1.02 -17.82
C ALA A 15 3.75 1.72 -16.47
N LEU A 16 4.54 2.81 -16.45
CA LEU A 16 4.73 3.62 -15.23
C LEU A 16 3.78 4.82 -15.16
N PRO A 17 3.39 5.28 -13.97
CA PRO A 17 2.96 6.65 -13.73
C PRO A 17 4.17 7.53 -13.33
N CYS A 18 4.25 8.79 -13.77
CA CYS A 18 5.24 9.73 -13.20
C CYS A 18 4.60 10.97 -12.57
N ARG A 19 5.10 11.23 -11.36
CA ARG A 19 5.09 12.41 -10.47
C ARG A 19 3.77 13.02 -9.98
N ALA A 20 3.79 13.24 -8.67
CA ALA A 20 2.71 13.66 -7.81
C ALA A 20 2.39 15.16 -7.94
N GLU A 21 1.10 15.47 -8.10
CA GLU A 21 0.38 16.50 -7.34
C GLU A 21 -1.13 16.23 -7.48
N ALA A 22 -1.94 16.83 -6.61
CA ALA A 22 -3.34 16.50 -6.35
C ALA A 22 -4.22 16.27 -7.61
N ALA A 23 -5.08 15.23 -7.53
CA ALA A 23 -5.85 14.59 -8.62
C ALA A 23 -4.96 13.80 -9.59
N GLY A 24 -4.82 12.48 -9.35
CA GLY A 24 -3.84 11.64 -10.06
C GLY A 24 -3.92 11.74 -11.59
N PRO A 25 -2.77 11.72 -12.30
CA PRO A 25 -2.74 11.83 -13.75
C PRO A 25 -3.49 10.67 -14.41
N SER A 26 -4.09 10.92 -15.56
CA SER A 26 -4.63 9.87 -16.43
C SER A 26 -3.57 8.77 -16.63
N PRO A 27 -3.93 7.48 -16.51
CA PRO A 27 -2.99 6.39 -16.72
C PRO A 27 -2.36 6.47 -18.12
N GLY A 28 -1.26 5.77 -18.34
CA GLY A 28 -0.53 5.81 -19.61
C GLY A 28 0.57 4.76 -19.70
N LEU A 29 1.26 4.73 -20.82
CA LEU A 29 2.37 3.82 -21.09
C LEU A 29 3.68 4.59 -21.24
N LEU A 30 4.79 4.05 -20.73
CA LEU A 30 6.13 4.54 -21.07
C LEU A 30 6.73 3.71 -22.18
N VAL A 31 7.03 4.41 -23.28
CA VAL A 31 7.52 3.82 -24.51
C VAL A 31 9.02 4.15 -24.63
N PRO A 32 9.93 3.18 -24.46
CA PRO A 32 11.35 3.41 -24.62
C PRO A 32 11.69 3.63 -26.09
N ILE A 33 12.24 4.80 -26.40
CA ILE A 33 12.70 5.14 -27.75
C ILE A 33 14.21 5.02 -27.80
N ILE A 34 14.70 4.15 -28.70
CA ILE A 34 16.09 4.13 -29.11
C ILE A 34 16.21 5.06 -30.33
N PRO A 35 16.97 6.16 -30.24
CA PRO A 35 17.08 7.12 -31.32
C PRO A 35 17.84 6.54 -32.52
N ASP A 36 17.46 6.98 -33.72
CA ASP A 36 18.19 6.77 -34.97
C ASP A 36 19.15 7.95 -35.14
N ALA A 37 20.37 7.68 -35.62
CA ALA A 37 21.37 8.71 -35.86
C ALA A 37 20.92 9.79 -36.89
N ARG A 38 19.80 9.58 -37.59
CA ARG A 38 19.32 10.43 -38.69
C ARG A 38 18.07 11.23 -38.36
N THR A 39 17.39 10.99 -37.25
CA THR A 39 16.23 11.80 -36.81
C THR A 39 16.09 11.81 -35.30
N GLY A 40 15.71 12.96 -34.74
CA GLY A 40 15.26 13.09 -33.35
C GLY A 40 13.73 13.20 -33.25
N HIS A 41 13.01 13.07 -34.36
CA HIS A 41 11.58 13.32 -34.50
C HIS A 41 10.79 12.01 -34.55
N TYR A 42 9.97 11.79 -33.52
CA TYR A 42 9.18 10.59 -33.33
C TYR A 42 7.71 10.91 -33.06
N GLN A 43 6.83 10.15 -33.69
CA GLN A 43 5.41 10.10 -33.35
C GLN A 43 5.09 8.73 -32.75
N ILE A 44 4.44 8.72 -31.59
CA ILE A 44 3.96 7.51 -30.92
C ILE A 44 2.44 7.48 -31.00
N THR A 45 1.88 6.35 -31.38
CA THR A 45 0.43 6.12 -31.34
C THR A 45 0.10 4.88 -30.51
N VAL A 46 -1.04 4.90 -29.84
CA VAL A 46 -1.55 3.77 -29.04
C VAL A 46 -2.95 3.42 -29.55
N SER A 47 -3.18 2.11 -29.73
CA SER A 47 -4.42 1.50 -30.21
C SER A 47 -4.77 0.29 -29.34
N ASP A 48 -6.05 0.03 -29.14
CA ASP A 48 -6.59 -1.20 -28.55
C ASP A 48 -6.85 -2.31 -29.60
N ALA A 49 -6.77 -1.98 -30.89
CA ALA A 49 -6.89 -2.91 -32.00
C ALA A 49 -5.52 -3.33 -32.54
N GLU A 50 -5.39 -4.62 -32.85
CA GLU A 50 -4.20 -5.23 -33.48
C GLU A 50 -3.94 -4.64 -34.88
N THR A 51 -5.00 -4.45 -35.65
CA THR A 51 -4.93 -3.76 -36.93
C THR A 51 -5.08 -2.26 -36.71
N ILE A 52 -3.96 -1.54 -36.81
CA ILE A 52 -3.95 -0.09 -36.62
C ILE A 52 -4.42 0.61 -37.89
N THR A 53 -5.51 1.36 -37.75
CA THR A 53 -6.10 2.25 -38.75
C THR A 53 -6.22 3.65 -38.16
N ALA A 54 -6.42 4.67 -38.98
CA ALA A 54 -6.62 6.03 -38.46
C ALA A 54 -7.81 6.14 -37.48
N ALA A 55 -8.79 5.23 -37.58
CA ALA A 55 -9.94 5.16 -36.68
C ALA A 55 -9.67 4.41 -35.37
N SER A 56 -8.66 3.54 -35.31
CA SER A 56 -8.29 2.81 -34.09
C SER A 56 -7.17 3.50 -33.28
N VAL A 57 -6.54 4.54 -33.82
CA VAL A 57 -5.62 5.37 -33.05
C VAL A 57 -6.40 6.22 -32.05
N THR A 58 -6.28 5.88 -30.77
CA THR A 58 -7.00 6.56 -29.69
C THR A 58 -6.20 7.74 -29.12
N ARG A 59 -4.87 7.68 -29.19
CA ARG A 59 -3.97 8.78 -28.80
C ARG A 59 -2.72 8.82 -29.68
N SER A 60 -2.20 10.03 -29.90
CA SER A 60 -0.92 10.26 -30.56
C SER A 60 -0.11 11.31 -29.79
N VAL A 61 1.18 11.06 -29.63
CA VAL A 61 2.14 11.98 -29.01
C VAL A 61 3.31 12.16 -29.96
N GLU A 62 3.71 13.40 -30.20
CA GLU A 62 4.85 13.74 -31.03
C GLU A 62 5.98 14.32 -30.16
N ARG A 63 7.22 13.92 -30.44
CA ARG A 63 8.42 14.38 -29.74
C ARG A 63 9.54 14.63 -30.73
N THR A 64 10.26 15.73 -30.52
CA THR A 64 11.42 16.12 -31.32
C THR A 64 12.66 16.19 -30.42
N GLY A 65 13.85 16.15 -31.03
CA GLY A 65 15.12 16.29 -30.31
C GLY A 65 15.54 15.06 -29.48
N ILE A 66 14.98 13.88 -29.71
CA ILE A 66 15.39 12.65 -29.01
C ILE A 66 16.72 12.16 -29.61
N THR A 67 17.84 12.43 -28.94
CA THR A 67 19.19 12.05 -29.38
C THR A 67 19.85 10.97 -28.53
N THR A 68 19.27 10.65 -27.37
CA THR A 68 19.69 9.55 -26.49
C THR A 68 18.48 8.69 -26.14
N LYS A 69 18.72 7.45 -25.68
CA LYS A 69 17.63 6.56 -25.23
C LYS A 69 16.76 7.32 -24.22
N THR A 70 15.48 7.45 -24.54
CA THR A 70 14.53 8.26 -23.76
C THR A 70 13.21 7.52 -23.67
N ASP A 71 12.63 7.47 -22.47
CA ASP A 71 11.31 6.89 -22.27
C ASP A 71 10.26 8.00 -22.43
N VAL A 72 9.33 7.83 -23.38
CA VAL A 72 8.28 8.81 -23.65
C VAL A 72 6.96 8.33 -23.05
N PHE A 73 6.39 9.14 -22.16
CA PHE A 73 5.08 8.86 -21.57
C PHE A 73 3.96 9.23 -22.55
N VAL A 74 3.04 8.28 -22.75
CA VAL A 74 1.84 8.45 -23.55
C VAL A 74 0.63 8.25 -22.65
N GLU A 75 -0.05 9.33 -22.32
CA GLU A 75 -1.35 9.29 -21.64
C GLU A 75 -2.36 8.49 -22.46
N TYR A 76 -2.97 7.50 -21.84
CA TYR A 76 -3.94 6.65 -22.50
C TYR A 76 -4.96 6.13 -21.46
N PRO A 77 -6.27 6.15 -21.74
CA PRO A 77 -7.27 5.59 -20.82
C PRO A 77 -7.16 4.06 -20.77
N LEU A 78 -6.15 3.57 -20.07
CA LEU A 78 -5.92 2.14 -19.86
C LEU A 78 -7.11 1.56 -19.07
N ASP A 79 -7.55 0.39 -19.50
CA ASP A 79 -8.48 -0.43 -18.73
C ASP A 79 -7.67 -1.03 -17.58
N VAL A 80 -7.65 -0.30 -16.46
CA VAL A 80 -6.91 -0.71 -15.26
C VAL A 80 -7.59 -1.84 -14.50
N GLU A 81 -8.76 -2.27 -14.94
CA GLU A 81 -9.56 -3.32 -14.31
C GLU A 81 -9.42 -4.66 -15.05
N HIS A 82 -9.22 -4.63 -16.37
CA HIS A 82 -9.10 -5.83 -17.20
C HIS A 82 -7.77 -5.86 -17.96
N PRO A 83 -6.95 -6.92 -17.80
CA PRO A 83 -5.76 -7.12 -18.61
C PRO A 83 -6.09 -7.15 -20.11
N ARG A 84 -5.38 -6.35 -20.91
CA ARG A 84 -5.54 -6.29 -22.37
C ARG A 84 -4.20 -6.06 -23.05
N THR A 85 -4.13 -6.44 -24.32
CA THR A 85 -2.99 -6.11 -25.17
C THR A 85 -3.26 -4.80 -25.89
N TYR A 86 -2.38 -3.83 -25.71
CA TYR A 86 -2.37 -2.58 -26.48
C TYR A 86 -1.31 -2.65 -27.55
N TYR A 87 -1.50 -1.89 -28.63
CA TYR A 87 -0.57 -1.83 -29.74
C TYR A 87 0.03 -0.44 -29.81
N VAL A 88 1.34 -0.36 -29.54
CA VAL A 88 2.10 0.89 -29.60
C VAL A 88 2.84 0.93 -30.92
N THR A 89 2.69 2.02 -31.67
CA THR A 89 3.46 2.26 -32.89
C THR A 89 4.36 3.46 -32.70
N VAL A 90 5.65 3.26 -32.94
CA VAL A 90 6.64 4.33 -32.98
C VAL A 90 7.01 4.59 -34.43
N THR A 91 6.78 5.82 -34.88
CA THR A 91 7.08 6.30 -36.23
C THR A 91 8.24 7.28 -36.17
N ALA A 92 9.36 6.94 -36.79
CA ALA A 92 10.48 7.84 -37.01
C ALA A 92 10.15 8.73 -38.22
N ILE A 93 10.14 10.04 -38.01
CA ILE A 93 9.78 11.05 -39.03
C ILE A 93 11.08 11.72 -39.53
N PRO A 94 11.28 11.89 -40.85
CA PRO A 94 12.43 12.63 -41.35
C PRO A 94 12.42 14.08 -40.85
N GLU A 95 13.59 14.58 -40.44
CA GLU A 95 13.78 16.00 -40.13
C GLU A 95 13.48 16.88 -41.35
N ALA A 96 13.14 18.15 -41.11
CA ALA A 96 12.67 19.08 -42.15
C ALA A 96 13.63 19.21 -43.34
N ASP A 97 14.94 19.13 -43.10
CA ASP A 97 16.01 19.20 -44.10
C ASP A 97 16.21 17.90 -44.90
N ARG A 98 15.58 16.80 -44.46
CA ARG A 98 15.66 15.47 -45.08
C ARG A 98 14.37 15.01 -45.75
N VAL A 99 13.31 15.81 -45.67
CA VAL A 99 12.02 15.53 -46.33
C VAL A 99 12.22 15.34 -47.84
N GLY A 100 11.80 14.19 -48.37
CA GLY A 100 11.95 13.81 -49.77
C GLY A 100 13.20 12.97 -50.08
N LEU A 101 14.23 13.00 -49.23
CA LEU A 101 15.40 12.11 -49.29
C LEU A 101 15.19 10.82 -48.50
N GLU A 102 14.44 10.93 -47.40
CA GLU A 102 14.13 9.84 -46.48
C GLU A 102 12.62 9.61 -46.39
N THR A 103 12.23 8.43 -45.95
CA THR A 103 10.82 8.05 -45.75
C THR A 103 10.61 7.66 -44.30
N SER A 104 9.51 8.12 -43.70
CA SER A 104 9.11 7.71 -42.35
C SER A 104 8.99 6.19 -42.25
N THR A 105 9.41 5.64 -41.11
CA THR A 105 9.32 4.20 -40.85
C THR A 105 8.69 4.00 -39.48
N SER A 106 7.75 3.05 -39.41
CA SER A 106 7.02 2.73 -38.20
C SER A 106 7.26 1.29 -37.77
N LYS A 107 7.34 1.08 -36.45
CA LYS A 107 7.32 -0.25 -35.84
C LYS A 107 6.19 -0.33 -34.83
N THR A 108 5.30 -1.30 -35.02
CA THR A 108 4.23 -1.63 -34.07
C THR A 108 4.71 -2.77 -33.16
N SER A 109 4.36 -2.72 -31.89
CA SER A 109 4.64 -3.81 -30.95
C SER A 109 3.48 -3.97 -29.97
N PRO A 110 3.09 -5.23 -29.66
CA PRO A 110 2.12 -5.50 -28.63
C PRO A 110 2.71 -5.19 -27.26
N VAL A 111 1.89 -4.61 -26.39
CA VAL A 111 2.17 -4.33 -24.99
C VAL A 111 1.07 -5.00 -24.20
N ALA A 112 1.39 -6.17 -23.64
CA ALA A 112 0.51 -6.81 -22.68
C ALA A 112 0.55 -6.00 -21.38
N THR A 113 -0.59 -5.52 -20.90
CA THR A 113 -0.67 -5.03 -19.53
C THR A 113 -0.79 -6.21 -18.58
N GLY A 114 -0.09 -6.17 -17.45
CA GLY A 114 -0.01 -7.31 -16.54
C GLY A 114 1.42 -7.69 -16.16
N CYS A 115 1.72 -7.82 -14.87
CA CYS A 115 2.87 -8.60 -14.40
C CYS A 115 2.73 -10.10 -14.80
N CYS A 116 1.50 -10.59 -14.94
CA CYS A 116 1.13 -11.97 -15.26
C CYS A 116 -0.17 -11.98 -16.12
N PRO A 117 -0.06 -12.00 -17.46
CA PRO A 117 -1.24 -12.03 -18.33
C PRO A 117 -2.15 -13.23 -18.04
N GLY A 118 -3.46 -13.00 -17.95
CA GLY A 118 -4.46 -14.06 -17.74
C GLY A 118 -4.71 -14.48 -16.29
N VAL A 119 -4.07 -13.82 -15.31
CA VAL A 119 -4.34 -14.04 -13.89
C VAL A 119 -5.31 -12.99 -13.36
N GLU A 120 -6.34 -13.42 -12.62
CA GLU A 120 -7.27 -12.52 -11.95
C GLU A 120 -6.51 -11.57 -11.00
N GLY A 121 -6.82 -10.27 -11.11
CA GLY A 121 -6.17 -9.26 -10.30
C GLY A 121 -4.73 -8.94 -10.69
N ALA A 122 -4.21 -9.44 -11.80
CA ALA A 122 -2.87 -9.09 -12.25
C ALA A 122 -2.68 -7.57 -12.33
N PHE A 123 -1.51 -7.09 -11.91
CA PHE A 123 -1.19 -5.66 -11.93
C PHE A 123 -1.00 -5.18 -13.37
N ILE A 124 -1.84 -4.23 -13.79
CA ILE A 124 -1.81 -3.65 -15.13
C ILE A 124 -0.63 -2.70 -15.32
N LEU A 125 -0.30 -1.95 -14.25
CA LEU A 125 0.73 -0.91 -14.24
C LEU A 125 1.71 -1.16 -13.11
N GLY A 126 2.97 -0.76 -13.34
CA GLY A 126 4.08 -0.97 -12.42
C GLY A 126 4.83 -2.28 -12.65
N SER A 127 6.10 -2.29 -12.26
CA SER A 127 6.99 -3.45 -12.25
C SER A 127 7.21 -4.01 -10.84
N GLY A 128 6.61 -3.38 -9.82
CA GLY A 128 6.82 -3.75 -8.42
C GLY A 128 8.15 -3.26 -7.84
N SER A 129 8.90 -2.46 -8.60
CA SER A 129 10.16 -1.86 -8.14
C SER A 129 9.92 -0.54 -7.38
N ALA A 130 10.92 -0.05 -6.65
CA ALA A 130 10.78 1.19 -5.89
C ALA A 130 10.55 2.43 -6.77
N ALA A 131 11.12 2.43 -7.98
CA ALA A 131 10.88 3.51 -8.96
C ALA A 131 9.53 3.36 -9.67
N ASP A 132 8.94 2.18 -9.61
CA ASP A 132 7.78 1.80 -10.42
C ASP A 132 6.92 0.74 -9.70
N PRO A 133 6.22 1.15 -8.63
CA PRO A 133 5.42 0.23 -7.83
C PRO A 133 4.22 -0.28 -8.62
N TYR A 134 3.80 -1.52 -8.32
CA TYR A 134 2.55 -2.06 -8.81
C TYR A 134 1.38 -1.18 -8.38
N GLN A 135 0.53 -0.80 -9.34
CA GLN A 135 -0.61 0.05 -9.07
C GLN A 135 -1.86 -0.78 -8.73
N VAL A 136 -2.48 -0.46 -7.60
CA VAL A 136 -3.64 -1.20 -7.07
C VAL A 136 -4.90 -0.34 -7.21
N TYR A 137 -5.82 -0.74 -8.09
CA TYR A 137 -7.09 -0.05 -8.37
C TYR A 137 -8.34 -0.84 -7.94
N THR A 138 -8.25 -2.17 -7.88
CA THR A 138 -9.40 -3.06 -7.67
C THR A 138 -9.20 -4.01 -6.49
N PRO A 139 -10.29 -4.57 -5.92
CA PRO A 139 -10.21 -5.63 -4.92
C PRO A 139 -9.41 -6.85 -5.39
N ALA A 140 -9.56 -7.24 -6.67
CA ALA A 140 -8.82 -8.35 -7.25
C ALA A 140 -7.32 -8.06 -7.27
N GLN A 141 -6.90 -6.84 -7.64
CA GLN A 141 -5.50 -6.44 -7.60
C GLN A 141 -4.94 -6.40 -6.17
N LEU A 142 -5.74 -5.95 -5.21
CA LEU A 142 -5.35 -6.02 -3.80
C LEU A 142 -5.15 -7.48 -3.35
N GLY A 143 -6.03 -8.39 -3.74
CA GLY A 143 -5.86 -9.83 -3.50
C GLY A 143 -4.61 -10.41 -4.17
N HIS A 144 -4.25 -9.89 -5.34
CA HIS A 144 -3.08 -10.34 -6.11
C HIS A 144 -1.73 -9.93 -5.49
N VAL A 145 -1.71 -9.00 -4.53
CA VAL A 145 -0.52 -8.67 -3.73
C VAL A 145 0.11 -9.92 -3.10
N GLN A 146 -0.70 -10.93 -2.79
CA GLN A 146 -0.25 -12.24 -2.27
C GLN A 146 0.84 -12.90 -3.13
N GLN A 147 0.90 -12.61 -4.43
CA GLN A 147 1.87 -13.19 -5.37
C GLN A 147 3.20 -12.43 -5.41
N HIS A 148 3.29 -11.26 -4.78
CA HIS A 148 4.41 -10.33 -4.91
C HIS A 148 4.78 -9.65 -3.58
N LEU A 149 4.71 -10.36 -2.45
CA LEU A 149 4.81 -9.79 -1.09
C LEU A 149 6.13 -9.03 -0.77
N ASP A 150 7.15 -9.16 -1.60
CA ASP A 150 8.44 -8.46 -1.53
C ASP A 150 8.49 -7.18 -2.39
N ALA A 151 7.48 -6.95 -3.23
CA ALA A 151 7.41 -5.84 -4.16
C ALA A 151 6.90 -4.54 -3.53
N GLN A 152 6.84 -3.50 -4.36
CA GLN A 152 6.37 -2.16 -4.01
C GLN A 152 4.99 -1.93 -4.62
N PHE A 153 4.06 -1.40 -3.84
CA PHE A 153 2.66 -1.20 -4.23
C PHE A 153 2.23 0.24 -3.98
N ALA A 154 1.41 0.78 -4.89
CA ALA A 154 0.78 2.08 -4.77
C ALA A 154 -0.71 1.97 -5.09
N GLN A 155 -1.57 2.17 -4.10
CA GLN A 155 -3.01 2.23 -4.29
C GLN A 155 -3.41 3.54 -4.98
N LYS A 156 -4.34 3.45 -5.92
CA LYS A 156 -4.74 4.57 -6.81
C LYS A 156 -6.22 4.93 -6.76
N ARG A 157 -7.01 4.20 -5.97
CA ARG A 157 -8.45 4.43 -5.79
C ARG A 157 -8.89 3.84 -4.46
N ASP A 158 -10.04 4.30 -3.96
CA ASP A 158 -10.76 3.60 -2.90
C ASP A 158 -11.14 2.17 -3.34
N ILE A 159 -10.97 1.21 -2.44
CA ILE A 159 -11.24 -0.21 -2.68
C ILE A 159 -12.31 -0.68 -1.70
N THR A 160 -13.42 -1.20 -2.23
CA THR A 160 -14.47 -1.83 -1.41
C THR A 160 -14.36 -3.35 -1.53
N LEU A 161 -14.01 -3.99 -0.41
CA LEU A 161 -14.00 -5.44 -0.29
C LEU A 161 -15.41 -5.97 -0.04
N THR A 162 -15.70 -7.15 -0.59
CA THR A 162 -16.97 -7.85 -0.41
C THR A 162 -16.71 -9.31 -0.09
N GLY A 163 -17.53 -9.90 0.77
CA GLY A 163 -17.36 -11.29 1.20
C GLY A 163 -16.24 -11.47 2.22
N THR A 164 -15.85 -12.72 2.45
CA THR A 164 -14.82 -13.08 3.43
C THR A 164 -13.42 -12.85 2.87
N TRP A 165 -12.63 -12.04 3.56
CA TRP A 165 -11.23 -11.78 3.29
C TRP A 165 -10.33 -12.83 3.94
N THR A 166 -9.43 -13.39 3.14
CA THR A 166 -8.29 -14.14 3.63
C THR A 166 -7.11 -13.18 3.74
N PRO A 167 -6.48 -13.04 4.93
CA PRO A 167 -5.32 -12.18 5.10
C PRO A 167 -4.24 -12.48 4.05
N LEU A 168 -3.67 -11.43 3.47
CA LEU A 168 -2.49 -11.56 2.61
C LEU A 168 -1.33 -12.10 3.44
N GLY A 169 -0.33 -12.70 2.81
CA GLY A 169 0.80 -13.32 3.50
C GLY A 169 1.71 -12.30 4.19
N THR A 170 2.93 -12.74 4.49
CA THR A 170 3.93 -11.87 5.10
C THR A 170 4.46 -10.86 4.09
N LEU A 171 4.05 -9.60 4.20
CA LEU A 171 4.63 -8.51 3.41
C LEU A 171 6.06 -8.23 3.92
N THR A 172 7.01 -8.14 2.99
CA THR A 172 8.38 -7.66 3.24
C THR A 172 8.72 -6.40 2.44
N GLY A 173 7.92 -6.10 1.41
CA GLY A 173 8.04 -4.90 0.59
C GLY A 173 7.33 -3.67 1.16
N VAL A 174 6.77 -2.83 0.29
CA VAL A 174 6.10 -1.58 0.68
C VAL A 174 4.70 -1.51 0.11
N TYR A 175 3.72 -1.21 0.95
CA TYR A 175 2.37 -0.86 0.52
C TYR A 175 2.07 0.61 0.83
N ASP A 176 1.99 1.44 -0.21
CA ASP A 176 1.55 2.84 -0.12
C ASP A 176 0.07 2.94 -0.48
N GLY A 177 -0.78 3.19 0.51
CA GLY A 177 -2.21 3.38 0.32
C GLY A 177 -2.60 4.67 -0.40
N GLY A 178 -1.65 5.60 -0.61
CA GLY A 178 -1.88 6.85 -1.35
C GLY A 178 -2.93 7.78 -0.74
N GLY A 179 -3.35 7.55 0.51
CA GLY A 179 -4.47 8.25 1.16
C GLY A 179 -5.85 7.70 0.77
N TYR A 180 -5.92 6.67 -0.06
CA TYR A 180 -7.18 6.01 -0.43
C TYR A 180 -7.62 5.04 0.66
N SER A 181 -8.92 4.75 0.66
CA SER A 181 -9.56 3.85 1.60
C SER A 181 -9.62 2.41 1.12
N ILE A 182 -9.55 1.48 2.07
CA ILE A 182 -9.94 0.09 1.91
C ILE A 182 -11.11 -0.13 2.87
N GLY A 183 -12.31 -0.32 2.33
CA GLY A 183 -13.54 -0.52 3.10
C GLY A 183 -14.05 -1.95 2.99
N GLY A 184 -14.87 -2.36 3.96
CA GLY A 184 -15.58 -3.64 3.89
C GLY A 184 -14.72 -4.88 4.18
N LEU A 185 -13.53 -4.71 4.77
CA LEU A 185 -12.71 -5.84 5.24
C LEU A 185 -13.51 -6.68 6.24
N ASN A 186 -13.81 -7.93 5.88
CA ASN A 186 -14.47 -8.91 6.75
C ASN A 186 -13.62 -10.17 6.81
N SER A 187 -12.92 -10.44 7.90
CA SER A 187 -12.09 -11.63 8.04
C SER A 187 -12.30 -12.30 9.38
N THR A 188 -12.15 -13.62 9.45
CA THR A 188 -12.19 -14.39 10.69
C THR A 188 -10.82 -14.94 11.11
N THR A 189 -9.78 -14.68 10.32
CA THR A 189 -8.44 -15.24 10.48
C THR A 189 -7.34 -14.19 10.59
N GLY A 190 -7.66 -12.90 10.42
CA GLY A 190 -6.71 -11.82 10.70
C GLY A 190 -7.04 -10.50 10.02
N GLY A 191 -6.09 -9.57 10.12
CA GLY A 191 -6.15 -8.28 9.43
C GLY A 191 -6.02 -8.37 7.91
N LEU A 192 -5.77 -7.22 7.28
CA LEU A 192 -5.51 -7.15 5.84
C LEU A 192 -4.34 -8.06 5.43
N PHE A 193 -3.26 -8.04 6.23
CA PHE A 193 -2.11 -8.93 6.13
C PHE A 193 -2.07 -9.89 7.33
N ALA A 194 -1.50 -11.07 7.13
CA ALA A 194 -1.15 -11.98 8.20
C ALA A 194 0.01 -11.38 9.00
N SER A 195 1.05 -10.94 8.31
CA SER A 195 2.25 -10.40 8.96
C SER A 195 2.93 -9.29 8.15
N LEU A 196 3.64 -8.41 8.86
CA LEU A 196 4.62 -7.47 8.29
C LEU A 196 6.00 -7.82 8.83
N SER A 197 6.99 -8.01 7.95
CA SER A 197 8.37 -8.34 8.34
C SER A 197 9.35 -7.43 7.62
N GLY A 198 9.89 -6.42 8.32
CA GLY A 198 10.74 -5.41 7.68
C GLY A 198 10.01 -4.51 6.68
N ALA A 199 8.70 -4.71 6.51
CA ALA A 199 7.89 -4.02 5.53
C ALA A 199 7.53 -2.60 5.95
N THR A 200 7.15 -1.79 4.97
CA THR A 200 6.54 -0.48 5.20
C THR A 200 5.10 -0.45 4.71
N VAL A 201 4.16 -0.10 5.57
CA VAL A 201 2.78 0.21 5.19
C VAL A 201 2.54 1.68 5.49
N LYS A 202 2.16 2.47 4.49
CA LYS A 202 1.95 3.91 4.70
C LYS A 202 0.74 4.46 3.97
N ASN A 203 0.23 5.61 4.43
CA ASN A 203 -0.88 6.34 3.81
C ASN A 203 -2.14 5.49 3.58
N MET A 204 -2.40 4.50 4.44
CA MET A 204 -3.52 3.57 4.28
C MET A 204 -4.70 3.99 5.15
N ARG A 205 -5.91 3.98 4.60
CA ARG A 205 -7.14 4.21 5.38
C ARG A 205 -8.03 2.96 5.38
N LEU A 206 -7.96 2.15 6.42
CA LEU A 206 -8.86 1.00 6.60
C LEU A 206 -10.16 1.47 7.26
N THR A 207 -11.29 1.32 6.58
CA THR A 207 -12.59 1.84 7.03
C THR A 207 -13.57 0.71 7.37
N SER A 208 -14.13 0.80 8.57
CA SER A 208 -15.05 -0.15 9.18
C SER A 208 -14.65 -1.62 9.06
N PRO A 209 -13.39 -2.00 9.34
CA PRO A 209 -12.98 -3.41 9.24
C PRO A 209 -13.65 -4.25 10.34
N THR A 210 -14.15 -5.42 9.97
CA THR A 210 -14.55 -6.48 10.89
C THR A 210 -13.53 -7.59 10.85
N VAL A 211 -12.73 -7.71 11.91
CA VAL A 211 -11.58 -8.61 11.95
C VAL A 211 -11.69 -9.55 13.15
N GLY A 212 -11.72 -10.84 12.83
CA GLY A 212 -11.61 -12.00 13.70
C GLY A 212 -10.21 -12.60 13.66
N GLY A 213 -9.86 -13.43 14.64
CA GLY A 213 -8.65 -14.24 14.58
C GLY A 213 -8.35 -14.99 15.87
N MET A 214 -7.25 -15.74 15.88
CA MET A 214 -6.79 -16.49 17.05
C MET A 214 -5.43 -15.99 17.55
N TYR A 215 -5.28 -15.89 18.88
CA TYR A 215 -4.07 -15.50 19.62
C TYR A 215 -3.52 -14.08 19.36
N TYR A 216 -3.33 -13.67 18.10
CA TYR A 216 -2.86 -12.35 17.72
C TYR A 216 -3.76 -11.79 16.63
N VAL A 217 -4.39 -10.64 16.92
CA VAL A 217 -5.37 -10.05 16.00
C VAL A 217 -5.11 -8.56 15.88
N GLY A 218 -4.90 -8.09 14.66
CA GLY A 218 -4.74 -6.67 14.34
C GLY A 218 -5.49 -6.30 13.07
N GLY A 219 -5.98 -5.07 12.96
CA GLY A 219 -6.74 -4.63 11.78
C GLY A 219 -5.90 -4.60 10.49
N ILE A 220 -4.64 -4.13 10.58
CA ILE A 220 -3.72 -4.09 9.44
C ILE A 220 -2.96 -5.41 9.33
N ALA A 221 -2.36 -5.89 10.43
CA ALA A 221 -1.73 -7.20 10.45
C ALA A 221 -1.80 -7.90 11.81
N ASN A 222 -1.76 -9.23 11.81
CA ASN A 222 -1.74 -9.99 13.06
C ASN A 222 -0.40 -9.87 13.77
N VAL A 223 0.71 -9.99 13.03
CA VAL A 223 2.07 -9.93 13.57
C VAL A 223 2.91 -8.90 12.82
N MET A 224 3.68 -8.08 13.52
CA MET A 224 4.58 -7.10 12.94
C MET A 224 5.97 -7.23 13.55
N THR A 225 6.99 -7.40 12.73
CA THR A 225 8.38 -7.52 13.17
C THR A 225 9.28 -6.62 12.34
N GLY A 226 9.96 -5.66 12.97
CA GLY A 226 10.87 -4.76 12.25
C GLY A 226 10.18 -3.84 11.24
N ALA A 227 8.85 -3.68 11.32
CA ALA A 227 8.07 -2.98 10.31
C ALA A 227 7.99 -1.47 10.57
N THR A 228 7.57 -0.71 9.56
CA THR A 228 7.19 0.70 9.68
C THR A 228 5.74 0.88 9.23
N VAL A 229 4.91 1.47 10.09
CA VAL A 229 3.51 1.81 9.78
C VAL A 229 3.35 3.32 9.96
N ALA A 230 3.10 4.06 8.89
CA ALA A 230 3.13 5.53 8.91
C ALA A 230 1.91 6.14 8.22
N ASP A 231 1.29 7.16 8.83
CA ASP A 231 0.17 7.89 8.22
C ASP A 231 -1.03 6.96 7.90
N CYS A 232 -1.25 5.96 8.74
CA CYS A 232 -2.30 4.95 8.56
C CYS A 232 -3.46 5.17 9.53
N SER A 233 -4.70 4.98 9.07
CA SER A 233 -5.88 5.05 9.93
C SER A 233 -6.71 3.79 9.84
N VAL A 234 -7.15 3.27 10.99
CA VAL A 234 -8.13 2.20 11.11
C VAL A 234 -9.36 2.77 11.81
N THR A 235 -10.41 3.06 11.06
CA THR A 235 -11.58 3.80 11.58
C THR A 235 -12.83 2.95 11.59
N GLY A 236 -13.70 3.14 12.58
CA GLY A 236 -14.92 2.32 12.72
C GLY A 236 -14.65 0.83 12.93
N ALA A 237 -13.49 0.49 13.47
CA ALA A 237 -13.00 -0.87 13.58
C ALA A 237 -13.90 -1.74 14.47
N ASN A 238 -14.01 -3.03 14.13
CA ASN A 238 -14.50 -4.08 15.01
C ASN A 238 -13.46 -5.22 14.96
N VAL A 239 -12.43 -5.12 15.79
CA VAL A 239 -11.34 -6.09 15.84
C VAL A 239 -11.51 -6.91 17.11
N SER A 240 -11.79 -8.20 16.98
CA SER A 240 -11.97 -9.10 18.12
C SER A 240 -11.41 -10.48 17.79
N GLY A 241 -10.91 -11.20 18.79
CA GLY A 241 -10.36 -12.54 18.58
C GLY A 241 -10.84 -13.55 19.61
N SER A 242 -10.35 -14.77 19.47
CA SER A 242 -10.46 -15.78 20.51
C SER A 242 -9.11 -16.44 20.81
N GLY A 243 -8.88 -16.85 22.05
CA GLY A 243 -7.66 -17.55 22.45
C GLY A 243 -7.98 -18.61 23.50
N SER A 244 -7.46 -19.82 23.30
CA SER A 244 -7.48 -20.88 24.33
C SER A 244 -6.45 -20.68 25.44
N ASP A 245 -5.60 -19.66 25.30
CA ASP A 245 -4.62 -19.23 26.29
C ASP A 245 -4.62 -17.69 26.35
N VAL A 246 -3.53 -17.06 25.92
CA VAL A 246 -3.41 -15.60 25.79
C VAL A 246 -3.92 -15.14 24.43
N LEU A 247 -4.77 -14.11 24.42
CA LEU A 247 -5.18 -13.38 23.23
C LEU A 247 -4.63 -11.96 23.30
N SER A 248 -4.02 -11.49 22.22
CA SER A 248 -3.59 -10.10 22.05
C SER A 248 -4.29 -9.47 20.86
N THR A 249 -5.11 -8.47 21.13
CA THR A 249 -5.89 -7.74 20.12
C THR A 249 -5.45 -6.29 20.08
N GLY A 250 -5.10 -5.78 18.90
CA GLY A 250 -4.82 -4.36 18.68
C GLY A 250 -5.59 -3.79 17.51
N GLY A 251 -5.82 -2.48 17.49
CA GLY A 251 -6.45 -1.81 16.35
C GLY A 251 -5.67 -1.98 15.04
N ILE A 252 -4.33 -1.96 15.12
CA ILE A 252 -3.44 -2.07 13.97
C ILE A 252 -2.71 -3.42 13.97
N GLY A 253 -2.09 -3.78 15.09
CA GLY A 253 -1.25 -4.98 15.24
C GLY A 253 -1.66 -5.85 16.41
N GLY A 254 -1.68 -7.18 16.24
CA GLY A 254 -1.88 -8.12 17.35
C GLY A 254 -0.62 -8.24 18.22
N LEU A 255 0.43 -8.82 17.65
CA LEU A 255 1.78 -8.87 18.22
C LEU A 255 2.71 -7.95 17.43
N VAL A 256 3.48 -7.12 18.14
CA VAL A 256 4.28 -6.07 17.53
C VAL A 256 5.67 -6.07 18.15
N ILE A 257 6.70 -6.28 17.33
CA ILE A 257 8.10 -6.44 17.73
C ILE A 257 8.96 -5.48 16.92
N ASN A 258 9.79 -4.66 17.59
CA ASN A 258 10.74 -3.75 16.95
C ASN A 258 10.12 -2.92 15.80
N THR A 259 8.88 -2.46 15.98
CA THR A 259 8.11 -1.81 14.92
C THR A 259 7.98 -0.32 15.22
N ARG A 260 7.91 0.49 14.17
CA ARG A 260 7.72 1.94 14.27
C ARG A 260 6.36 2.34 13.76
N PHE A 261 5.58 3.02 14.60
CA PHE A 261 4.31 3.64 14.23
C PHE A 261 4.48 5.16 14.19
N GLU A 262 4.03 5.78 13.12
CA GLU A 262 4.01 7.23 12.98
C GLU A 262 2.63 7.71 12.53
N ARG A 263 2.07 8.71 13.20
CA ARG A 263 0.83 9.41 12.78
C ARG A 263 -0.29 8.43 12.44
N CYS A 264 -0.45 7.42 13.30
CA CYS A 264 -1.42 6.35 13.13
C CYS A 264 -2.65 6.58 13.99
N THR A 265 -3.85 6.41 13.44
CA THR A 265 -5.12 6.66 14.14
C THR A 265 -5.98 5.40 14.19
N VAL A 266 -6.57 5.11 15.35
CA VAL A 266 -7.53 4.02 15.51
C VAL A 266 -8.82 4.50 16.17
N THR A 267 -9.97 4.19 15.58
CA THR A 267 -11.31 4.34 16.21
C THR A 267 -12.14 3.08 16.02
N GLY A 268 -13.05 2.81 16.96
CA GLY A 268 -13.94 1.66 16.91
C GLY A 268 -13.93 0.84 18.20
N THR A 269 -14.11 -0.47 18.09
CA THR A 269 -14.17 -1.42 19.19
C THR A 269 -13.07 -2.47 19.05
N ILE A 270 -12.27 -2.64 20.11
CA ILE A 270 -11.24 -3.66 20.23
C ILE A 270 -11.69 -4.67 21.29
N GLY A 271 -11.63 -5.95 20.93
CA GLY A 271 -12.37 -7.00 21.60
C GLY A 271 -11.65 -8.33 21.74
N GLY A 272 -12.29 -9.27 22.41
CA GLY A 272 -11.94 -10.69 22.31
C GLY A 272 -12.34 -11.53 23.51
N THR A 273 -12.17 -12.84 23.36
CA THR A 273 -12.42 -13.82 24.41
C THR A 273 -11.18 -14.69 24.61
N ALA A 274 -10.59 -14.66 25.80
CA ALA A 274 -9.43 -15.48 26.16
C ALA A 274 -9.78 -16.47 27.27
N GLN A 275 -9.16 -17.65 27.28
CA GLN A 275 -9.28 -18.59 28.40
C GLN A 275 -8.27 -18.32 29.51
N VAL A 276 -7.24 -17.50 29.27
CA VAL A 276 -6.27 -17.09 30.30
C VAL A 276 -6.20 -15.57 30.38
N GLN A 277 -5.42 -14.93 29.50
CA GLN A 277 -5.22 -13.48 29.51
C GLN A 277 -5.68 -12.83 28.21
N LEU A 278 -6.27 -11.65 28.32
CA LEU A 278 -6.62 -10.81 27.18
C LEU A 278 -5.82 -9.51 27.22
N HIS A 279 -4.94 -9.31 26.27
CA HIS A 279 -4.22 -8.06 26.05
C HIS A 279 -4.92 -7.24 24.97
N GLN A 280 -5.39 -6.05 25.30
CA GLN A 280 -6.08 -5.18 24.34
C GLN A 280 -5.38 -3.83 24.28
N GLY A 281 -4.83 -3.51 23.11
CA GLY A 281 -4.24 -2.21 22.86
C GLY A 281 -5.08 -1.41 21.88
N GLY A 282 -5.17 -0.11 22.10
CA GLY A 282 -5.76 0.78 21.12
C GLY A 282 -5.06 0.70 19.76
N ILE A 283 -3.75 0.43 19.75
CA ILE A 283 -2.95 0.25 18.53
C ILE A 283 -2.39 -1.18 18.44
N ALA A 284 -1.74 -1.67 19.51
CA ALA A 284 -1.04 -2.95 19.52
C ALA A 284 -1.48 -3.86 20.67
N GLY A 285 -1.89 -5.09 20.42
CA GLY A 285 -2.27 -6.03 21.49
C GLY A 285 -1.12 -6.32 22.45
N HIS A 286 0.00 -6.77 21.91
CA HIS A 286 1.24 -7.06 22.64
C HIS A 286 2.41 -6.37 21.95
N ASN A 287 3.24 -5.67 22.71
CA ASN A 287 4.40 -4.95 22.21
C ASN A 287 5.75 -5.41 22.79
N THR A 288 6.77 -5.44 21.93
CA THR A 288 8.18 -5.62 22.30
C THR A 288 9.02 -4.56 21.57
N SER A 289 9.69 -3.68 22.32
CA SER A 289 10.73 -2.75 21.83
C SER A 289 10.31 -1.87 20.64
N SER A 290 9.14 -1.21 20.70
CA SER A 290 8.61 -0.42 19.58
C SER A 290 8.52 1.07 19.86
N VAL A 291 8.40 1.86 18.80
CA VAL A 291 8.32 3.32 18.84
C VAL A 291 6.99 3.78 18.27
N TYR A 292 6.31 4.69 18.97
CA TYR A 292 5.06 5.31 18.56
C TYR A 292 5.22 6.82 18.58
N ILE A 293 4.93 7.48 17.46
CA ILE A 293 5.06 8.92 17.30
C ILE A 293 3.78 9.51 16.71
N GLY A 294 3.14 10.45 17.39
CA GLY A 294 1.95 11.12 16.86
C GLY A 294 0.73 10.19 16.73
N CYS A 295 0.70 9.07 17.47
CA CYS A 295 -0.37 8.09 17.32
C CYS A 295 -1.59 8.42 18.19
N LEU A 296 -2.77 8.12 17.66
CA LEU A 296 -4.07 8.52 18.20
C LEU A 296 -4.96 7.28 18.36
N SER A 297 -5.55 7.07 19.53
CA SER A 297 -6.51 5.98 19.73
C SER A 297 -7.77 6.42 20.47
N SER A 298 -8.92 6.29 19.81
CA SER A 298 -10.22 6.48 20.43
C SER A 298 -11.08 5.23 20.25
N VAL A 299 -10.72 4.19 20.99
CA VAL A 299 -11.39 2.88 20.93
C VAL A 299 -12.18 2.58 22.20
N GLN A 300 -13.24 1.81 22.03
CA GLN A 300 -13.94 1.13 23.10
C GLN A 300 -13.36 -0.28 23.27
N PHE A 301 -13.15 -0.71 24.50
CA PHE A 301 -12.72 -2.06 24.79
C PHE A 301 -13.91 -2.91 25.22
N SER A 302 -13.96 -4.15 24.74
CA SER A 302 -14.95 -5.15 25.15
C SER A 302 -14.30 -6.53 25.23
N GLY A 303 -14.91 -7.51 25.88
CA GLY A 303 -14.37 -8.87 25.89
C GLY A 303 -14.36 -9.51 27.27
N SER A 304 -13.86 -10.74 27.31
CA SER A 304 -13.77 -11.53 28.53
C SER A 304 -12.49 -12.36 28.58
N ALA A 305 -11.97 -12.53 29.79
CA ALA A 305 -10.89 -13.46 30.08
C ALA A 305 -11.16 -14.14 31.42
N VAL A 306 -10.73 -15.39 31.59
CA VAL A 306 -10.91 -16.12 32.85
C VAL A 306 -10.00 -15.56 33.95
N TYR A 307 -8.76 -15.20 33.61
CA TYR A 307 -7.78 -14.75 34.59
C TYR A 307 -7.65 -13.23 34.65
N ALA A 308 -7.29 -12.58 33.55
CA ALA A 308 -7.08 -11.13 33.54
C ALA A 308 -7.30 -10.50 32.16
N ILE A 309 -7.81 -9.27 32.17
CA ILE A 309 -7.89 -8.39 30.99
C ILE A 309 -6.97 -7.21 31.23
N TYR A 310 -6.03 -6.97 30.32
CA TYR A 310 -5.12 -5.84 30.34
C TYR A 310 -5.41 -4.95 29.15
N THR A 311 -5.87 -3.73 29.43
CA THR A 311 -6.22 -2.73 28.43
C THR A 311 -5.23 -1.57 28.50
N GLY A 312 -4.73 -1.13 27.35
CA GLY A 312 -3.93 0.09 27.26
C GLY A 312 -4.28 0.91 26.03
N GLY A 313 -4.24 2.23 26.16
CA GLY A 313 -4.64 3.15 25.10
C GLY A 313 -3.77 3.05 23.86
N VAL A 314 -2.52 2.61 24.01
CA VAL A 314 -1.60 2.30 22.91
C VAL A 314 -1.37 0.80 22.82
N SER A 315 -0.96 0.16 23.92
CA SER A 315 -0.63 -1.26 23.95
C SER A 315 -1.29 -2.04 25.08
N GLY A 316 -1.76 -3.26 24.81
CA GLY A 316 -2.37 -4.11 25.84
C GLY A 316 -1.34 -4.64 26.84
N ALA A 317 -0.19 -5.10 26.37
CA ALA A 317 0.89 -5.65 27.20
C ALA A 317 2.26 -5.41 26.58
N THR A 318 3.29 -5.37 27.43
CA THR A 318 4.70 -5.34 27.00
C THR A 318 5.53 -6.44 27.68
N GLU A 319 6.50 -7.03 26.98
CA GLU A 319 7.42 -8.01 27.59
C GLU A 319 8.57 -7.36 28.35
N ASN A 320 8.72 -7.70 29.64
CA ASN A 320 9.95 -7.54 30.45
C ASN A 320 10.54 -6.11 30.55
N ASN A 321 11.51 -5.95 31.45
CA ASN A 321 12.16 -4.65 31.72
C ASN A 321 13.15 -4.20 30.62
N ALA A 322 13.40 -5.05 29.63
CA ALA A 322 14.39 -4.83 28.57
C ALA A 322 13.79 -4.32 27.26
N SER A 323 12.46 -4.15 27.17
CA SER A 323 11.76 -3.81 25.94
C SER A 323 11.09 -2.43 26.02
N PRO A 324 11.86 -1.32 25.96
CA PRO A 324 11.27 0.00 26.13
C PRO A 324 10.29 0.30 25.01
N ILE A 325 9.04 0.54 25.37
CA ILE A 325 8.10 1.24 24.49
C ILE A 325 8.43 2.73 24.53
N THR A 326 8.62 3.32 23.35
CA THR A 326 8.87 4.75 23.21
C THR A 326 7.61 5.42 22.70
N LEU A 327 7.01 6.30 23.50
CA LEU A 327 5.89 7.12 23.07
C LEU A 327 6.34 8.58 22.89
N GLN A 328 5.94 9.19 21.78
CA GLN A 328 6.14 10.60 21.49
C GLN A 328 4.85 11.20 20.90
N ASN A 329 4.32 12.26 21.51
CA ASN A 329 3.11 12.94 21.02
C ASN A 329 1.91 12.00 20.76
N CYS A 330 1.74 10.97 21.59
CA CYS A 330 0.64 10.01 21.47
C CYS A 330 -0.54 10.40 22.35
N HIS A 331 -1.77 10.19 21.86
CA HIS A 331 -3.00 10.53 22.56
C HIS A 331 -4.02 9.38 22.50
N TRP A 332 -4.78 9.17 23.58
CA TRP A 332 -5.85 8.18 23.60
C TRP A 332 -7.00 8.60 24.51
N THR A 333 -8.19 8.03 24.30
CA THR A 333 -9.41 8.38 25.08
C THR A 333 -9.76 7.36 26.17
N ASN A 334 -9.21 6.14 26.11
CA ASN A 334 -9.47 5.05 27.05
C ASN A 334 -8.38 3.96 26.92
N PRO A 335 -8.00 3.23 27.98
CA PRO A 335 -8.12 3.56 29.42
C PRO A 335 -7.15 4.67 29.84
N ALA A 336 -7.02 4.96 31.13
CA ALA A 336 -6.12 6.01 31.64
C ALA A 336 -4.64 5.77 31.28
N HIS A 337 -4.22 4.51 31.16
CA HIS A 337 -2.83 4.14 30.93
C HIS A 337 -2.58 3.82 29.44
N ALA A 338 -1.40 4.19 28.94
CA ALA A 338 -0.97 3.86 27.58
C ALA A 338 -0.74 2.35 27.39
N VAL A 339 -0.27 1.69 28.45
CA VAL A 339 0.05 0.26 28.46
C VAL A 339 -0.75 -0.43 29.56
N GLY A 340 -1.47 -1.49 29.23
CA GLY A 340 -2.30 -2.22 30.20
C GLY A 340 -1.49 -3.05 31.18
N ARG A 341 -0.69 -3.99 30.65
CA ARG A 341 0.30 -4.76 31.42
C ARG A 341 1.68 -4.14 31.22
N ALA A 342 1.93 -3.04 31.92
CA ALA A 342 3.25 -2.39 31.93
C ALA A 342 4.25 -3.16 32.81
N ALA A 343 3.78 -3.85 33.87
CA ALA A 343 4.64 -4.56 34.82
C ALA A 343 3.89 -5.39 35.88
N GLU A 344 3.95 -6.71 35.80
CA GLU A 344 4.25 -7.54 36.99
C GLU A 344 5.77 -7.55 37.30
N TYR A 345 6.61 -6.86 36.49
CA TYR A 345 8.07 -7.00 36.53
C TYR A 345 8.93 -5.71 36.52
N GLY A 346 8.39 -4.50 36.33
CA GLY A 346 9.17 -3.23 36.43
C GLY A 346 9.65 -2.64 35.09
N GLY A 347 8.85 -2.72 34.03
CA GLY A 347 9.18 -2.17 32.72
C GLY A 347 9.33 -0.66 32.73
N ASN A 348 10.50 -0.16 32.30
CA ASN A 348 10.76 1.27 32.13
C ASN A 348 9.92 1.81 30.97
N PHE A 349 8.79 2.43 31.30
CA PHE A 349 8.12 3.38 30.42
C PHE A 349 9.03 4.62 30.30
N THR A 350 9.66 4.81 29.14
CA THR A 350 10.48 5.99 28.88
C THR A 350 9.70 6.90 27.92
N PRO A 351 8.92 7.88 28.41
CA PRO A 351 8.38 8.90 27.53
C PRO A 351 9.56 9.65 26.91
N ASN A 352 9.66 9.67 25.58
CA ASN A 352 10.74 10.36 24.89
C ASN A 352 10.52 11.87 25.05
N THR A 353 11.56 12.60 25.41
CA THR A 353 11.51 14.04 25.69
C THR A 353 11.25 14.83 24.42
N GLY A 354 10.13 15.57 24.40
CA GLY A 354 9.67 16.39 23.29
C GLY A 354 8.16 16.24 23.19
N ASP A 355 7.42 17.14 23.84
CA ASP A 355 5.94 17.25 23.90
C ASP A 355 5.15 15.94 24.01
N SER A 356 5.77 14.87 24.49
CA SER A 356 5.10 13.68 25.01
C SER A 356 4.22 14.14 26.17
N PHE A 357 2.98 14.54 25.88
CA PHE A 357 1.88 14.58 26.81
C PHE A 357 1.49 13.13 27.17
N GLY A 358 2.48 12.34 27.58
CA GLY A 358 2.28 11.05 28.21
C GLY A 358 1.68 11.30 29.58
N ASN A 359 0.35 11.25 29.65
CA ASN A 359 -0.44 10.57 30.69
C ASN A 359 -1.89 11.05 30.74
N SER A 360 -2.30 12.06 29.98
CA SER A 360 -3.69 12.53 29.98
C SER A 360 -4.48 11.89 28.85
N GLN A 361 -5.36 10.97 29.22
CA GLN A 361 -6.58 10.70 28.48
C GLN A 361 -7.15 12.01 27.91
N VAL A 362 -7.40 12.09 26.60
CA VAL A 362 -8.10 13.25 25.99
C VAL A 362 -9.61 12.98 25.95
N PRO A 363 -10.49 13.96 26.20
CA PRO A 363 -11.94 13.74 26.18
C PRO A 363 -12.50 13.39 24.79
N SER A 364 -11.85 13.88 23.74
CA SER A 364 -12.17 13.57 22.34
C SER A 364 -10.95 13.74 21.46
N ILE A 365 -10.95 13.06 20.30
CA ILE A 365 -9.86 13.09 19.32
C ILE A 365 -10.24 13.86 18.05
N ASP A 366 -11.52 14.23 17.90
CA ASP A 366 -12.14 14.80 16.69
C ASP A 366 -11.74 16.28 16.41
N GLY A 367 -10.65 16.77 17.01
CA GLY A 367 -10.17 18.15 16.85
C GLY A 367 -8.66 18.30 16.63
N LEU A 368 -7.94 17.20 16.42
CA LEU A 368 -6.47 17.16 16.27
C LEU A 368 -6.01 16.84 14.83
N SER A 369 -6.88 17.01 13.83
CA SER A 369 -6.60 16.72 12.42
C SER A 369 -5.79 17.81 11.73
#